data_AF-A0A177V8E9-F1
#
_entry.id   AF-A0A177V8E9-F1
#
_cell.length_a   1.000
_cell.length_b   1.000
_cell.length_c   1.000
_cell.angle_alpha   90.00
_cell.angle_beta   90.00
_cell.angle_gamma   90.00
#
_symmetry.space_group_name_H-M   'P 1'
#
loop_
_entity.id
_entity.type
_entity.pdbx_description
1 polymer ?
#
loop_
_entity_poly.entity_id
_entity_poly.type
_entity_poly.pdbx_seq_one_letter_code
_entity_poly.pdbx_strand_id
1 'polypeptide(L)'
;MAKGESQQPHGGQLGKGRAAQQSGGEDKARGAMNPKMKMPPISEVSHSINSLAQSAAFYDVLRVVGQDPEGHSSGPPHKRIKTGSSKDLVSLAQKSVTPLDGLLKQAFCQKCGTVLIPGLTSRTRTRSSGPHQRTVSTTCTTCQERSQTAASPQDAKNKSGLAEGRRLRKKRRREQLKKERDKEKEAAVREEASEEDG
;
A
#
# COMPACT_ATOMS: atom_id res chain seq x y z
N MET A 1 19.18 -36.84 -21.86
CA MET A 1 19.51 -35.41 -21.98
C MET A 1 19.67 -34.84 -20.57
N ALA A 2 20.70 -34.02 -20.38
CA ALA A 2 21.48 -33.88 -19.15
C ALA A 2 20.81 -33.10 -18.01
N LYS A 3 21.10 -33.53 -16.77
CA LYS A 3 20.89 -32.81 -15.51
C LYS A 3 21.93 -31.68 -15.39
N GLY A 4 21.50 -30.47 -15.06
CA GLY A 4 22.38 -29.33 -14.77
C GLY A 4 22.16 -28.84 -13.34
N GLU A 5 22.95 -29.39 -12.42
CA GLU A 5 23.19 -28.81 -11.10
C GLU A 5 24.12 -27.61 -11.24
N SER A 6 23.71 -26.44 -10.75
CA SER A 6 24.60 -25.29 -10.59
C SER A 6 24.65 -24.88 -9.13
N GLN A 7 25.69 -25.36 -8.46
CA GLN A 7 26.19 -24.84 -7.18
C GLN A 7 26.72 -23.41 -7.39
N GLN A 8 26.49 -22.51 -6.43
CA GLN A 8 27.33 -21.33 -6.26
C GLN A 8 27.81 -21.19 -4.81
N PRO A 9 29.08 -20.77 -4.60
CA PRO A 9 29.79 -20.89 -3.34
C PRO A 9 29.65 -19.69 -2.39
N HIS A 10 29.96 -19.98 -1.13
CA HIS A 10 30.27 -19.07 -0.05
C HIS A 10 31.46 -18.13 -0.34
N GLY A 11 31.34 -16.89 0.14
CA GLY A 11 32.44 -15.93 0.38
C GLY A 11 31.80 -14.59 0.75
N GLY A 12 32.07 -13.89 1.84
CA GLY A 12 33.24 -13.85 2.71
C GLY A 12 33.62 -12.37 2.85
N GLN A 13 33.47 -11.77 4.03
CA GLN A 13 34.31 -10.65 4.49
C GLN A 13 34.07 -10.33 5.97
N LEU A 14 35.03 -10.76 6.80
CA LEU A 14 35.24 -10.31 8.16
C LEU A 14 35.93 -8.94 8.11
N GLY A 15 35.17 -7.88 8.40
CA GLY A 15 35.66 -6.51 8.51
C GLY A 15 36.21 -6.23 9.91
N LYS A 16 37.53 -6.01 9.98
CA LYS A 16 38.34 -5.75 11.16
C LYS A 16 38.03 -4.39 11.82
N GLY A 17 38.00 -4.41 13.15
CA GLY A 17 38.62 -3.43 14.07
C GLY A 17 38.43 -1.93 13.82
N ARG A 18 37.69 -1.28 14.71
CA ARG A 18 37.98 0.11 15.08
C ARG A 18 38.25 0.20 16.58
N ALA A 19 39.42 0.76 16.87
CA ALA A 19 40.05 0.87 18.16
C ALA A 19 39.18 1.67 19.14
N ALA A 20 39.12 1.15 20.35
CA ALA A 20 38.67 1.84 21.53
C ALA A 20 39.59 3.03 21.81
N GLN A 21 39.04 4.24 21.82
CA GLN A 21 39.62 5.36 22.55
C GLN A 21 38.87 5.45 23.89
N GLN A 22 39.50 4.89 24.91
CA GLN A 22 39.15 5.10 26.30
C GLN A 22 39.81 6.41 26.74
N SER A 23 39.03 7.49 26.83
CA SER A 23 39.42 8.68 27.59
C SER A 23 38.67 8.65 28.92
N GLY A 24 39.37 8.21 29.97
CA GLY A 24 38.91 8.28 31.34
C GLY A 24 38.78 9.72 31.78
N GLY A 25 37.56 10.12 32.12
CA GLY A 25 37.24 11.31 32.90
C GLY A 25 36.49 10.86 34.14
N GLU A 26 37.20 10.84 35.27
CA GLU A 26 36.64 10.58 36.59
C GLU A 26 35.89 11.82 37.08
N ASP A 27 34.63 11.99 36.65
CA ASP A 27 33.75 13.03 37.19
C ASP A 27 32.80 12.46 38.24
N LYS A 28 33.20 12.71 39.49
CA LYS A 28 32.45 12.69 40.76
C LYS A 28 30.95 12.42 40.64
N ALA A 29 30.57 11.24 41.10
CA ALA A 29 29.20 10.84 41.41
C ALA A 29 28.54 11.78 42.44
N ARG A 30 27.94 12.87 41.97
CA ARG A 30 26.84 13.51 42.69
C ARG A 30 25.57 12.78 42.29
N GLY A 31 25.02 12.00 43.22
CA GLY A 31 23.74 11.30 43.06
C GLY A 31 22.62 12.29 42.80
N ALA A 32 22.42 12.62 41.52
CA ALA A 32 21.25 13.35 41.06
C ALA A 32 20.06 12.40 41.19
N MET A 33 19.27 12.62 42.24
CA MET A 33 17.98 11.97 42.38
C MET A 33 17.17 12.27 41.13
N ASN A 34 16.93 11.26 40.30
CA ASN A 34 16.13 11.39 39.10
C ASN A 34 14.78 11.99 39.53
N PRO A 35 14.45 13.24 39.13
CA PRO A 35 13.14 13.79 39.42
C PRO A 35 12.13 12.83 38.79
N LYS A 36 11.17 12.35 39.58
CA LYS A 36 10.03 11.57 39.08
C LYS A 36 9.37 12.43 37.99
N MET A 37 9.73 12.21 36.73
CA MET A 37 9.08 12.87 35.62
C MET A 37 7.64 12.41 35.62
N LYS A 38 6.72 13.32 35.92
CA LYS A 38 5.29 13.09 35.77
C LYS A 38 5.06 12.81 34.30
N MET A 39 4.60 11.61 33.95
CA MET A 39 4.20 11.33 32.58
C MET A 39 3.08 12.31 32.19
N PRO A 40 3.15 12.90 30.98
CA PRO A 40 2.04 13.68 30.47
C PRO A 40 0.79 12.79 30.36
N PRO A 41 -0.42 13.35 30.52
CA PRO A 41 -1.64 12.59 30.34
C PRO A 41 -1.71 12.05 28.90
N ILE A 42 -2.20 10.81 28.76
CA ILE A 42 -2.26 10.06 27.49
C ILE A 42 -3.04 10.84 26.40
N SER A 43 -4.02 11.64 26.81
CA SER A 43 -4.81 12.49 25.91
C SER A 43 -3.96 13.54 25.18
N GLU A 44 -3.05 14.23 25.88
CA GLU A 44 -2.19 15.27 25.29
C GLU A 44 -1.21 14.69 24.25
N VAL A 45 -0.66 13.51 24.54
CA VAL A 45 0.21 12.77 23.61
C VAL A 45 -0.57 12.40 22.35
N SER A 46 -1.79 11.90 22.51
CA SER A 46 -2.64 11.50 21.38
C SER A 46 -3.00 12.69 20.48
N HIS A 47 -3.32 13.84 21.07
CA HIS A 47 -3.55 15.08 20.33
C HIS A 47 -2.30 15.56 19.58
N SER A 48 -1.13 15.46 20.21
CA SER A 48 0.15 15.83 19.60
C SER A 48 0.49 14.94 18.40
N ILE A 49 0.29 13.62 18.53
CA ILE A 49 0.46 12.65 17.43
C ILE A 49 -0.49 12.98 16.28
N ASN A 50 -1.77 13.25 16.56
CA ASN A 50 -2.75 13.57 15.52
C ASN A 50 -2.41 14.89 14.80
N SER A 51 -2.04 15.95 15.54
CA SER A 51 -1.63 17.24 14.96
C SER A 51 -0.39 17.12 14.06
N LEU A 52 0.61 16.37 14.50
CA LEU A 52 1.81 16.06 13.70
C LEU A 52 1.44 15.26 12.44
N ALA A 53 0.51 14.32 12.53
CA ALA A 53 0.06 13.54 11.37
C ALA A 53 -0.73 14.38 10.35
N GLN A 54 -1.55 15.32 10.82
CA GLN A 54 -2.33 16.21 9.94
C GLN A 54 -1.41 17.20 9.22
N SER A 55 -0.49 17.84 9.94
CA SER A 55 0.50 18.74 9.34
C SER A 55 1.40 17.99 8.35
N ALA A 56 1.82 16.77 8.67
CA ALA A 56 2.53 15.88 7.75
C ALA A 56 1.77 15.68 6.42
N ALA A 57 0.51 15.27 6.53
CA ALA A 57 -0.34 15.01 5.36
C ALA A 57 -0.49 16.27 4.51
N PHE A 58 -0.72 17.42 5.13
CA PHE A 58 -0.82 18.70 4.44
C PHE A 58 0.43 19.04 3.63
N TYR A 59 1.62 18.96 4.24
CA TYR A 59 2.87 19.27 3.53
C TYR A 59 3.20 18.25 2.43
N ASP A 60 2.82 16.97 2.60
CA ASP A 60 2.97 15.97 1.55
C ASP A 60 2.04 16.23 0.35
N VAL A 61 0.80 16.69 0.60
CA VAL A 61 -0.11 17.11 -0.48
C VAL A 61 0.45 18.31 -1.22
N LEU A 62 0.85 19.37 -0.50
CA LEU A 62 1.44 20.56 -1.12
C LEU A 62 2.67 20.22 -1.97
N ARG A 63 3.50 19.29 -1.50
CA ARG A 63 4.68 18.82 -2.23
C ARG A 63 4.31 18.15 -3.56
N VAL A 64 3.24 17.34 -3.60
CA VAL A 64 2.81 16.68 -4.83
C VAL A 64 2.11 17.65 -5.77
N VAL A 65 1.23 18.52 -5.25
CA VAL A 65 0.48 19.49 -6.06
C VAL A 65 1.41 20.55 -6.67
N GLY A 66 2.48 20.93 -5.97
CA GLY A 66 3.47 21.87 -6.48
C GLY A 66 4.49 21.26 -7.46
N GLN A 67 4.43 19.96 -7.74
CA GLN A 67 5.27 19.33 -8.76
C GLN A 67 4.53 19.37 -10.11
N ASP A 68 4.99 20.22 -11.02
CA ASP A 68 4.49 20.21 -12.39
C ASP A 68 4.79 18.85 -13.04
N PRO A 69 3.78 18.19 -13.64
CA PRO A 69 3.95 16.88 -14.27
C PRO A 69 4.92 16.92 -15.46
N GLU A 70 5.07 18.10 -16.06
CA GLU A 70 5.90 18.35 -17.23
C GLU A 70 7.39 18.53 -16.89
N GLY A 71 7.80 18.49 -15.61
CA GLY A 71 9.21 18.57 -15.21
C GLY A 71 9.93 19.89 -15.52
N HIS A 72 9.22 20.88 -16.06
CA HIS A 72 9.74 22.22 -16.33
C HIS A 72 9.65 23.10 -15.07
N SER A 73 10.38 22.74 -14.02
CA SER A 73 10.50 23.63 -12.86
C SER A 73 11.40 24.82 -13.21
N SER A 74 10.84 25.85 -13.86
CA SER A 74 11.53 27.13 -14.04
C SER A 74 11.52 27.99 -12.77
N GLY A 75 10.97 27.48 -11.67
CA GLY A 75 10.98 28.12 -10.36
C GLY A 75 12.31 27.93 -9.62
N PRO A 76 12.69 28.87 -8.73
CA PRO A 76 13.85 28.72 -7.86
C PRO A 76 13.75 27.41 -7.06
N PRO A 77 14.87 26.73 -6.78
CA PRO A 77 14.89 25.43 -6.13
C PRO A 77 14.13 25.53 -4.79
N HIS A 78 12.90 25.04 -4.77
CA HIS A 78 12.09 25.01 -3.56
C HIS A 78 12.89 24.23 -2.51
N LYS A 79 13.33 24.92 -1.46
CA LYS A 79 14.04 24.33 -0.33
C LYS A 79 13.28 23.07 0.04
N ARG A 80 13.96 21.91 -0.03
CA ARG A 80 13.35 20.60 0.19
C ARG A 80 12.52 20.66 1.47
N ILE A 81 11.20 20.77 1.33
CA ILE A 81 10.29 20.71 2.47
C ILE A 81 10.60 19.37 3.12
N LYS A 82 11.12 19.40 4.34
CA LYS A 82 11.62 18.21 5.01
C LYS A 82 10.46 17.24 5.14
N THR A 83 10.52 16.14 4.40
CA THR A 83 9.71 14.94 4.57
C THR A 83 10.16 14.27 5.88
N GLY A 84 9.78 14.85 7.02
CA GLY A 84 10.37 14.52 8.33
C GLY A 84 9.41 13.96 9.37
N SER A 85 8.10 14.10 9.16
CA SER A 85 7.14 13.95 10.26
C SER A 85 6.93 12.51 10.74
N SER A 86 7.09 11.47 9.91
CA SER A 86 6.81 10.11 10.37
C SER A 86 7.84 9.63 11.41
N LYS A 87 9.10 10.08 11.30
CA LYS A 87 10.15 9.74 12.27
C LYS A 87 9.87 10.42 13.60
N ASP A 88 9.36 11.65 13.56
CA ASP A 88 8.94 12.39 14.74
C ASP A 88 7.74 11.72 15.41
N LEU A 89 6.76 11.24 14.63
CA LEU A 89 5.62 10.47 15.13
C LEU A 89 6.05 9.17 15.83
N VAL A 90 6.93 8.39 15.19
CA VAL A 90 7.45 7.15 15.77
C VAL A 90 8.29 7.44 17.02
N SER A 91 9.14 8.47 16.97
CA SER A 91 9.96 8.88 18.10
C SER A 91 9.11 9.38 19.27
N LEU A 92 8.05 10.16 19.00
CA LEU A 92 7.12 10.65 20.01
C LEU A 92 6.38 9.48 20.67
N ALA A 93 5.85 8.56 19.87
CA ALA A 93 5.17 7.36 20.35
C ALA A 93 6.08 6.44 21.19
N GLN A 94 7.34 6.27 20.79
CA GLN A 94 8.33 5.52 21.55
C GLN A 94 8.64 6.19 22.89
N LYS A 95 8.85 7.52 22.89
CA LYS A 95 9.14 8.30 24.11
C LYS A 95 7.95 8.33 25.07
N SER A 96 6.73 8.36 24.55
CA SER A 96 5.51 8.37 25.35
C SER A 96 5.01 6.98 25.72
N VAL A 97 5.69 5.91 25.29
CA VAL A 97 5.28 4.50 25.47
C VAL A 97 3.84 4.27 24.98
N THR A 98 3.38 5.08 24.03
CA THR A 98 2.02 5.02 23.49
C THR A 98 2.07 4.32 22.14
N PRO A 99 1.32 3.22 21.94
CA PRO A 99 1.29 2.58 20.63
C PRO A 99 0.67 3.52 19.59
N LEU A 100 1.33 3.68 18.44
CA LEU A 100 0.71 4.32 17.29
C LEU A 100 -0.49 3.48 16.82
N ASP A 101 -1.57 4.17 16.47
CA ASP A 101 -2.75 3.56 15.87
C ASP A 101 -2.38 2.79 14.59
N GLY A 102 -2.99 1.62 14.39
CA GLY A 102 -2.75 0.76 13.23
C GLY A 102 -3.11 1.44 11.92
N LEU A 103 -4.18 2.26 11.90
CA LEU A 103 -4.55 3.05 10.73
C LEU A 103 -3.48 4.09 10.41
N LEU A 104 -2.97 4.75 11.45
CA LEU A 104 -1.89 5.72 11.31
C LEU A 104 -0.61 5.07 10.79
N LYS A 105 -0.20 3.92 11.34
CA LYS A 105 0.97 3.16 10.86
C LYS A 105 0.84 2.76 9.38
N GLN A 106 -0.37 2.41 8.93
CA GLN A 106 -0.64 2.08 7.53
C GLN A 106 -0.69 3.31 6.63
N ALA A 107 -1.02 4.48 7.18
CA ALA A 107 -1.07 5.74 6.46
C ALA A 107 0.32 6.33 6.16
N PHE A 108 1.42 5.81 6.74
CA PHE A 108 2.78 6.27 6.45
C PHE A 108 3.64 5.21 5.77
N CYS A 109 4.50 5.65 4.85
CA CYS A 109 5.53 4.80 4.27
C CYS A 109 6.61 4.48 5.31
N GLN A 110 6.84 3.20 5.58
CA GLN A 110 7.84 2.75 6.56
C GLN A 110 9.29 3.08 6.16
N LYS A 111 9.56 3.28 4.86
CA LYS A 111 10.90 3.57 4.34
C LYS A 111 11.24 5.06 4.34
N CYS A 112 10.39 5.88 3.73
CA CYS A 112 10.67 7.32 3.55
C CYS A 112 9.84 8.24 4.43
N GLY A 113 8.81 7.71 5.11
CA GLY A 113 7.95 8.50 5.99
C GLY A 113 6.88 9.34 5.31
N THR A 114 6.76 9.30 3.99
CA THR A 114 5.68 9.98 3.26
C THR A 114 4.31 9.41 3.63
N VAL A 115 3.33 10.29 3.83
CA VAL A 115 1.93 9.94 4.04
C VAL A 115 1.38 9.33 2.75
N LEU A 116 0.75 8.16 2.84
CA LEU A 116 0.21 7.38 1.73
C LEU A 116 -1.25 7.76 1.47
N ILE A 117 -1.44 8.78 0.64
CA ILE A 117 -2.74 9.26 0.18
C ILE A 117 -3.03 8.59 -1.17
N PRO A 118 -4.10 7.78 -1.30
CA PRO A 118 -4.42 7.09 -2.54
C PRO A 118 -4.61 8.08 -3.70
N GLY A 119 -3.91 7.85 -4.82
CA GLY A 119 -4.01 8.69 -6.02
C GLY A 119 -3.04 9.87 -6.06
N LEU A 120 -2.51 10.32 -4.92
CA LEU A 120 -1.55 11.43 -4.85
C LEU A 120 -0.14 10.92 -4.56
N THR A 121 0.11 10.49 -3.32
CA THR A 121 1.42 10.04 -2.84
C THR A 121 1.55 8.51 -2.81
N SER A 122 0.48 7.79 -3.16
CA SER A 122 0.47 6.33 -3.22
C SER A 122 -0.42 5.78 -4.33
N ARG A 123 -0.04 4.62 -4.84
CA ARG A 123 -0.83 3.84 -5.80
C ARG A 123 -1.38 2.61 -5.10
N THR A 124 -2.70 2.57 -4.93
CA THR A 124 -3.39 1.45 -4.31
C THR A 124 -3.97 0.54 -5.39
N ARG A 125 -3.71 -0.76 -5.28
CA ARG A 125 -4.27 -1.79 -6.16
C ARG A 125 -4.77 -2.97 -5.34
N THR A 126 -6.05 -3.28 -5.49
CA THR A 126 -6.64 -4.50 -4.92
C THR A 126 -6.38 -5.67 -5.85
N ARG A 127 -5.72 -6.71 -5.35
CA ARG A 127 -5.49 -7.97 -6.07
C ARG A 127 -6.33 -9.07 -5.44
N SER A 128 -6.91 -9.92 -6.27
CA SER A 128 -7.44 -11.21 -5.81
C SER A 128 -6.26 -12.17 -5.63
N SER A 129 -6.00 -12.60 -4.39
CA SER A 129 -5.01 -13.64 -4.08
C SER A 129 -5.74 -14.94 -3.75
N GLY A 130 -5.62 -15.94 -4.63
CA GLY A 130 -6.17 -17.27 -4.40
C GLY A 130 -7.70 -17.32 -4.15
N PRO A 131 -8.21 -18.44 -3.62
CA PRO A 131 -9.64 -18.68 -3.51
C PRO A 131 -10.37 -17.82 -2.46
N HIS A 132 -9.67 -17.24 -1.47
CA HIS A 132 -10.37 -16.65 -0.31
C HIS A 132 -9.90 -15.26 0.16
N GLN A 133 -8.80 -14.69 -0.34
CA GLN A 133 -8.30 -13.42 0.20
C GLN A 133 -8.08 -12.37 -0.90
N ARG A 134 -8.52 -11.14 -0.66
CA ARG A 134 -8.11 -9.98 -1.45
C ARG A 134 -7.00 -9.29 -0.67
N THR A 135 -5.95 -8.89 -1.38
CA THR A 135 -4.88 -8.10 -0.79
C THR A 135 -4.95 -6.70 -1.38
N VAL A 136 -4.85 -5.70 -0.52
CA VAL A 136 -4.68 -4.30 -0.91
C VAL A 136 -3.18 -4.05 -0.93
N SER A 137 -2.63 -3.84 -2.12
CA SER A 137 -1.23 -3.46 -2.27
C SER A 137 -1.13 -1.95 -2.47
N THR A 138 -0.39 -1.30 -1.59
CA THR A 138 -0.15 0.15 -1.61
C THR A 138 1.32 0.38 -1.93
N THR A 139 1.60 1.11 -3.02
CA THR A 139 2.95 1.47 -3.45
C THR A 139 3.18 2.96 -3.26
N CYS A 140 4.21 3.35 -2.53
CA CYS A 140 4.60 4.75 -2.36
C CYS A 140 5.11 5.32 -3.69
N THR A 141 4.61 6.48 -4.14
CA THR A 141 5.10 7.10 -5.39
C THR A 141 6.45 7.78 -5.20
N THR A 142 6.82 8.14 -3.97
CA THR A 142 8.11 8.80 -3.66
C THR A 142 9.29 7.83 -3.65
N CYS A 143 9.18 6.68 -2.97
CA CYS A 143 10.31 5.74 -2.80
C CYS A 143 10.06 4.33 -3.35
N GLN A 144 8.88 4.11 -3.95
CA GLN A 144 8.46 2.84 -4.56
C GLN A 144 8.32 1.65 -3.59
N GLU A 145 8.44 1.88 -2.28
CA GLU A 145 8.20 0.86 -1.26
C GLU A 145 6.76 0.33 -1.35
N ARG A 146 6.59 -1.00 -1.20
CA ARG A 146 5.31 -1.67 -1.38
C ARG A 146 4.86 -2.32 -0.08
N SER A 147 3.72 -1.87 0.42
CA SER A 147 3.03 -2.48 1.56
C SER A 147 1.85 -3.32 1.07
N GLN A 148 1.54 -4.41 1.78
CA GLN A 148 0.39 -5.25 1.51
C GLN A 148 -0.42 -5.44 2.79
N THR A 149 -1.72 -5.18 2.71
CA THR A 149 -2.66 -5.45 3.79
C THR A 149 -3.76 -6.39 3.31
N ALA A 150 -4.25 -7.24 4.21
CA ALA A 150 -5.42 -8.05 3.94
C ALA A 150 -6.64 -7.11 3.79
N ALA A 151 -7.42 -7.28 2.73
CA ALA A 151 -8.66 -6.53 2.59
C ALA A 151 -9.66 -6.97 3.67
N SER A 152 -10.41 -6.02 4.21
CA SER A 152 -11.49 -6.32 5.17
C SER A 152 -12.50 -7.29 4.54
N PRO A 153 -13.01 -8.29 5.28
CA PRO A 153 -13.92 -9.31 4.75
C PRO A 153 -15.28 -8.76 4.27
N GLN A 154 -15.62 -7.50 4.56
CA GLN A 154 -16.89 -6.90 4.14
C GLN A 154 -17.06 -6.79 2.62
N ASP A 155 -15.95 -6.83 1.88
CA ASP A 155 -15.97 -6.93 0.42
C ASP A 155 -16.54 -8.24 -0.12
N ALA A 156 -16.72 -9.27 0.71
CA ALA A 156 -17.26 -10.56 0.29
C ALA A 156 -18.72 -10.43 -0.22
N LYS A 157 -19.51 -9.54 0.38
CA LYS A 157 -20.92 -9.33 -0.02
C LYS A 157 -21.06 -8.72 -1.41
N ASN A 158 -20.05 -7.96 -1.87
CA ASN A 158 -20.05 -7.34 -3.19
C ASN A 158 -19.52 -8.28 -4.30
N LYS A 159 -19.12 -9.53 -3.97
CA LYS A 159 -18.57 -10.50 -4.94
C LYS A 159 -19.63 -11.34 -5.64
N SER A 160 -20.78 -11.59 -5.01
CA SER A 160 -21.86 -12.34 -5.66
C SER A 160 -22.26 -11.64 -6.96
N GLY A 161 -22.48 -10.32 -6.91
CA GLY A 161 -22.95 -9.55 -8.07
C GLY A 161 -22.07 -9.63 -9.33
N LEU A 162 -20.74 -9.56 -9.20
CA LEU A 162 -19.86 -9.54 -10.39
C LEU A 162 -19.64 -10.93 -11.01
N ALA A 163 -19.46 -11.96 -10.18
CA ALA A 163 -19.30 -13.34 -10.67
C ALA A 163 -20.62 -13.87 -11.22
N GLU A 164 -21.72 -13.58 -10.54
CA GLU A 164 -23.08 -13.89 -10.97
C GLU A 164 -23.43 -13.11 -12.25
N GLY A 165 -23.08 -11.82 -12.33
CA GLY A 165 -23.24 -11.02 -13.54
C GLY A 165 -22.50 -11.61 -14.75
N ARG A 166 -21.27 -12.12 -14.57
CA ARG A 166 -20.54 -12.86 -15.62
C ARG A 166 -21.24 -14.16 -16.01
N ARG A 167 -21.73 -14.94 -15.04
CA ARG A 167 -22.48 -16.19 -15.28
C ARG A 167 -23.78 -15.92 -16.04
N LEU A 168 -24.54 -14.91 -15.63
CA LEU A 168 -25.79 -14.49 -16.24
C LEU A 168 -25.57 -14.01 -17.68
N ARG A 169 -24.53 -13.19 -17.91
CA ARG A 169 -24.16 -12.75 -19.27
C ARG A 169 -23.77 -13.91 -20.19
N LYS A 170 -23.03 -14.90 -19.66
CA LYS A 170 -22.69 -16.13 -20.41
C LYS A 170 -23.93 -17.00 -20.69
N LYS A 171 -24.86 -17.09 -19.74
CA LYS A 171 -26.13 -17.81 -19.90
C LYS A 171 -27.00 -17.15 -20.99
N ARG A 172 -27.23 -15.83 -20.91
CA ARG A 172 -27.97 -15.07 -21.93
C ARG A 172 -27.39 -15.24 -23.34
N ARG A 173 -26.05 -15.22 -23.48
CA ARG A 173 -25.39 -15.43 -24.77
C ARG A 173 -25.66 -16.84 -25.34
N ARG A 174 -25.65 -17.88 -24.48
CA ARG A 174 -25.96 -19.25 -24.91
C ARG A 174 -27.42 -19.40 -25.33
N GLU A 175 -28.33 -18.76 -24.61
CA GLU A 175 -29.76 -18.76 -24.94
C GLU A 175 -30.04 -18.03 -26.26
N GLN A 176 -29.36 -16.90 -26.52
CA GLN A 176 -29.45 -16.19 -27.80
C GLN A 176 -28.98 -17.06 -28.96
N LEU A 177 -27.80 -17.66 -28.86
CA LEU A 177 -27.27 -18.55 -29.90
C LEU A 177 -28.16 -19.76 -30.13
N LYS A 178 -28.80 -20.30 -29.08
CA LYS A 178 -29.76 -21.40 -29.22
C LYS A 178 -30.99 -20.94 -30.00
N LYS A 179 -31.56 -19.78 -29.65
CA LYS A 179 -32.72 -19.20 -30.37
C LYS A 179 -32.41 -18.90 -31.83
N GLU A 180 -31.20 -18.43 -32.14
CA GLU A 180 -30.77 -18.20 -33.53
C GLU A 180 -30.71 -19.51 -34.33
N ARG A 181 -30.09 -20.57 -33.77
CA ARG A 181 -30.06 -21.90 -34.41
C ARG A 181 -31.43 -22.52 -34.60
N ASP A 182 -32.34 -22.34 -33.64
CA ASP A 182 -33.70 -22.87 -33.73
C ASP A 182 -34.48 -22.13 -34.83
N LYS A 183 -34.31 -20.79 -34.94
CA LYS A 183 -34.88 -19.99 -36.04
C LYS A 183 -34.32 -20.37 -37.41
N GLU A 184 -33.02 -20.61 -37.53
CA GLU A 184 -32.39 -21.07 -38.79
C GLU A 184 -32.96 -22.42 -39.24
N LYS A 185 -33.18 -23.35 -38.30
CA LYS A 185 -33.81 -24.64 -38.60
C LYS A 185 -35.27 -24.50 -39.03
N GLU A 186 -36.04 -23.65 -38.35
CA GLU A 186 -37.44 -23.38 -38.75
C GLU A 186 -37.52 -22.75 -40.15
N ALA A 187 -36.58 -21.86 -40.49
CA ALA A 187 -36.50 -21.27 -41.82
C ALA A 187 -36.17 -22.33 -42.90
N ALA A 188 -35.20 -23.21 -42.64
CA ALA A 188 -34.84 -24.28 -43.56
C ALA A 188 -36.00 -25.26 -43.82
N VAL A 189 -36.72 -25.69 -42.77
CA VAL A 189 -37.90 -26.57 -42.92
C VAL A 189 -39.02 -25.88 -43.72
N ARG A 190 -39.16 -24.55 -43.58
CA ARG A 190 -40.15 -23.79 -44.35
C ARG A 190 -39.78 -23.66 -45.83
N GLU A 191 -38.49 -23.49 -46.15
CA GLU A 191 -38.01 -23.49 -47.52
C GLU A 191 -38.22 -24.86 -48.18
N GLU A 192 -37.85 -25.95 -47.50
CA GLU A 192 -38.10 -27.34 -47.96
C GLU A 192 -39.60 -27.59 -48.23
N ALA A 193 -40.49 -27.14 -47.34
CA ALA A 193 -41.94 -27.27 -47.53
C ALA A 193 -42.48 -26.47 -48.72
N SER A 194 -41.84 -25.35 -49.09
CA SER A 194 -42.26 -24.57 -50.25
C SER A 194 -41.76 -25.12 -51.60
N GLU A 195 -40.74 -25.98 -51.60
CA GLU A 195 -40.25 -26.65 -52.80
C GLU A 195 -41.12 -27.85 -53.21
N GLU A 196 -41.84 -28.49 -52.28
CA GLU A 196 -42.69 -29.64 -52.58
C GLU A 196 -44.04 -29.28 -53.25
N ASP A 197 -44.47 -28.02 -53.17
CA ASP A 197 -45.76 -27.54 -53.70
C ASP A 197 -45.69 -26.92 -55.12
N GLY A 198 -44.51 -26.87 -55.74
CA GLY A 198 -44.26 -26.24 -57.06
C GLY A 198 -44.02 -27.22 -58.19
#